data_AF-A0A5A7THJ0-F1
#
_entry.id   AF-A0A5A7THJ0-F1
#
_cell.length_a   1.000
_cell.length_b   1.000
_cell.length_c   1.000
_cell.angle_alpha   90.00
_cell.angle_beta   90.00
_cell.angle_gamma   90.00
#
_symmetry.space_group_name_H-M   'P 1'
#
loop_
_entity.id
_entity.type
_entity.pdbx_description
1 polymer ?
#
loop_
_entity_poly.entity_id
_entity_poly.type
_entity_poly.pdbx_seq_one_letter_code
_entity_poly.pdbx_strand_id
1 'polypeptide(L)'
;MVESGCRDCEIRIEDIALKVDLILFELDKLDAILGMNFLTKYHAILDCSNKEVVLRELGKFEVKWRHTAYLAHVIDTQMVKSDLENVPIVREYLDVFPEELSRLAPKGEIEITIDVLPRTTPISQTPYRMAPSELKELKDQLEELLEKGYIQPSTLPWGIPILFVKKKDGSMRLCIDY
;
A
#
# COMPACT_ATOMS: atom_id res chain seq x y z
N MET A 1 -3.49 -3.47 3.29
CA MET A 1 -2.35 -4.05 4.03
C MET A 1 -2.96 -4.99 5.03
N VAL A 2 -2.81 -6.29 4.82
CA VAL A 2 -3.40 -7.30 5.70
C VAL A 2 -2.41 -7.55 6.81
N GLU A 3 -2.74 -7.14 8.04
CA GLU A 3 -1.94 -7.47 9.20
C GLU A 3 -2.19 -8.93 9.58
N SER A 4 -1.42 -9.85 9.00
CA SER A 4 -1.33 -11.22 9.50
C SER A 4 -0.48 -11.19 10.78
N GLY A 5 -1.12 -11.46 11.93
CA GLY A 5 -0.45 -11.52 13.23
C GLY A 5 -0.07 -12.95 13.60
N CYS A 6 1.17 -13.17 13.98
CA CYS A 6 1.62 -14.39 14.67
C CYS A 6 1.47 -14.16 16.19
N ARG A 7 0.74 -15.04 16.87
CA ARG A 7 0.56 -14.97 18.33
C ARG A 7 1.41 -16.03 19.04
N ASP A 8 1.90 -15.68 20.22
CA ASP A 8 2.71 -16.56 21.08
C ASP A 8 3.93 -17.19 20.36
N CYS A 9 4.53 -16.44 19.44
CA CYS A 9 5.73 -16.84 18.70
C CYS A 9 6.91 -16.89 19.68
N GLU A 10 7.80 -17.85 19.49
CA GLU A 10 9.03 -17.96 20.28
C GLU A 10 10.17 -17.21 19.60
N ILE A 11 10.72 -16.20 20.26
CA ILE A 11 11.99 -15.56 19.90
C ILE A 11 13.05 -16.03 20.88
N ARG A 12 14.20 -16.44 20.37
CA ARG A 12 15.36 -16.80 21.20
C ARG A 12 16.32 -15.63 21.27
N ILE A 13 16.59 -15.19 22.49
CA ILE A 13 17.66 -14.24 22.79
C ILE A 13 18.66 -15.02 23.65
N GLU A 14 19.83 -15.27 23.09
CA GLU A 14 20.81 -16.24 23.63
C GLU A 14 20.15 -17.61 23.87
N ASP A 15 20.24 -18.16 25.08
CA ASP A 15 19.68 -19.47 25.43
C ASP A 15 18.25 -19.38 25.98
N ILE A 16 17.61 -18.20 25.89
CA ILE A 16 16.31 -17.95 26.51
C ILE A 16 15.24 -17.75 25.44
N ALA A 17 14.24 -18.64 25.50
CA ALA A 17 13.04 -18.60 24.68
C ALA A 17 12.02 -17.63 25.30
N LEU A 18 11.65 -16.59 24.56
CA LEU A 18 10.70 -15.56 24.94
C LEU A 18 9.49 -15.57 24.02
N LYS A 19 8.31 -15.48 24.62
CA LYS A 19 7.03 -15.43 23.90
C LYS A 19 6.62 -14.01 23.53
N VAL A 20 6.31 -13.78 22.25
CA VAL A 20 5.91 -12.48 21.70
C VAL A 20 4.79 -12.64 20.68
N ASP A 21 3.97 -11.60 20.55
CA ASP A 21 3.03 -11.46 19.44
C ASP A 21 3.67 -10.56 18.37
N LEU A 22 3.78 -11.06 17.14
CA LEU A 22 4.40 -10.36 16.02
C LEU A 22 3.36 -10.01 14.97
N ILE A 23 3.52 -8.83 14.36
CA ILE A 23 2.80 -8.45 13.16
C ILE A 23 3.77 -8.62 12.00
N LEU A 24 3.31 -9.20 10.89
CA LEU A 24 4.14 -9.42 9.71
C LEU A 24 4.11 -8.17 8.82
N PHE A 25 5.29 -7.64 8.50
CA PHE A 25 5.48 -6.51 7.59
C PHE A 25 6.80 -6.67 6.82
N GLU A 26 6.82 -6.26 5.55
CA GLU A 26 8.04 -6.27 4.74
C GLU A 26 9.03 -5.24 5.28
N LEU A 27 10.14 -5.73 5.86
CA LEU A 27 11.25 -4.91 6.35
C LEU A 27 12.48 -5.15 5.46
N ASP A 28 13.04 -4.08 4.91
CA ASP A 28 14.18 -4.20 4.00
C ASP A 28 15.49 -4.65 4.68
N LYS A 29 15.67 -4.34 5.99
CA LYS A 29 16.97 -4.45 6.70
C LYS A 29 16.90 -5.04 8.10
N LEU A 30 15.71 -5.34 8.60
CA LEU A 30 15.49 -5.79 9.96
C LEU A 30 14.63 -7.05 9.93
N ASP A 31 14.92 -8.00 10.80
CA ASP A 31 14.15 -9.24 10.88
C ASP A 31 12.86 -9.04 11.69
N ALA A 32 12.92 -8.25 12.77
CA ALA A 32 11.77 -7.94 13.62
C ALA A 32 11.98 -6.65 14.43
N ILE A 33 10.88 -5.97 14.78
CA ILE A 33 10.88 -4.85 15.71
C ILE A 33 10.08 -5.23 16.97
N LEU A 34 10.75 -5.28 18.11
CA LEU A 34 10.13 -5.61 19.40
C LEU A 34 9.54 -4.34 20.02
N GLY A 35 8.23 -4.21 19.90
CA GLY A 35 7.49 -3.05 20.39
C GLY A 35 7.32 -3.00 21.91
N MET A 36 6.63 -1.96 22.37
CA MET A 36 6.43 -1.68 23.80
C MET A 36 5.76 -2.83 24.57
N ASN A 37 4.81 -3.55 23.97
CA ASN A 37 4.12 -4.65 24.65
C ASN A 37 5.10 -5.75 25.07
N PHE A 38 6.06 -6.09 24.22
CA PHE A 38 7.12 -7.06 24.53
C PHE A 38 8.03 -6.52 25.63
N LEU A 39 8.48 -5.27 25.48
CA LEU A 39 9.37 -4.62 26.45
C LEU A 39 8.71 -4.52 27.84
N THR A 40 7.42 -4.20 27.91
CA THR A 40 6.68 -4.16 29.17
C THR A 40 6.49 -5.54 29.77
N LYS A 41 6.15 -6.56 28.95
CA LYS A 41 5.96 -7.95 29.39
C LYS A 41 7.19 -8.52 30.09
N TYR A 42 8.39 -8.21 29.57
CA TYR A 42 9.66 -8.66 30.13
C TYR A 42 10.41 -7.54 30.87
N HIS A 43 9.68 -6.55 31.39
CA HIS A 43 10.20 -5.44 32.20
C HIS A 43 11.56 -4.90 31.75
N ALA A 44 11.66 -4.61 30.45
CA ALA A 44 12.89 -4.25 29.78
C ALA A 44 13.49 -2.97 30.35
N ILE A 45 14.81 -2.99 30.54
CA ILE A 45 15.61 -1.80 30.86
C ILE A 45 16.59 -1.61 29.71
N LEU A 46 16.53 -0.43 29.08
CA LEU A 46 17.49 -0.01 28.06
C LEU A 46 18.42 1.03 28.67
N ASP A 47 19.67 0.65 28.90
CA ASP A 47 20.74 1.58 29.27
C ASP A 47 21.52 1.96 28.01
N CYS A 48 21.09 3.05 27.37
CA CYS A 48 21.70 3.55 26.14
C CYS A 48 23.14 4.03 26.34
N SER A 49 23.48 4.54 27.54
CA SER A 49 24.84 5.01 27.86
C SER A 49 25.82 3.84 27.86
N ASN A 50 25.40 2.72 28.45
CA ASN A 50 26.20 1.50 28.52
C ASN A 50 25.96 0.53 27.35
N LYS A 51 25.05 0.83 26.43
CA LYS A 51 24.61 -0.05 25.32
C LYS A 51 24.17 -1.43 25.84
N GLU A 52 23.35 -1.41 26.87
CA GLU A 52 22.92 -2.60 27.58
C GLU A 52 21.41 -2.71 27.57
N VAL A 53 20.93 -3.93 27.40
CA VAL A 53 19.51 -4.26 27.51
C VAL A 53 19.36 -5.37 28.54
N VAL A 54 18.41 -5.18 29.44
CA VAL A 54 18.02 -6.16 30.45
C VAL A 54 16.58 -6.54 30.20
N LEU A 55 16.30 -7.84 30.13
CA LEU A 55 14.94 -8.38 30.17
C LEU A 55 14.79 -9.26 31.40
N ARG A 56 13.62 -9.21 32.02
CA ARG A 56 13.32 -9.99 33.22
C ARG A 56 11.86 -10.40 33.26
N GLU A 57 11.63 -11.61 33.71
CA GLU A 57 10.30 -12.08 34.09
C GLU A 57 10.28 -12.30 35.60
N LEU A 58 9.37 -11.63 36.30
CA LEU A 58 9.33 -11.61 37.76
C LEU A 58 9.34 -13.04 38.33
N GLY A 59 10.40 -13.37 39.07
CA GLY A 59 10.56 -14.66 39.72
C GLY A 59 11.01 -15.82 38.83
N LYS A 60 11.32 -15.60 37.54
CA LYS A 60 11.81 -16.66 36.65
C LYS A 60 13.25 -16.45 36.18
N PHE A 61 13.53 -15.31 35.56
CA PHE A 61 14.85 -15.04 34.98
C PHE A 61 15.14 -13.54 34.88
N GLU A 62 16.42 -13.23 34.80
CA GLU A 62 16.94 -11.94 34.36
C GLU A 62 18.07 -12.20 33.37
N VAL A 63 17.96 -11.61 32.18
CA VAL A 63 18.96 -11.70 31.11
C VAL A 63 19.47 -10.31 30.86
N LYS A 64 20.78 -10.16 30.86
CA LYS A 64 21.45 -8.89 30.63
C LYS A 64 22.50 -9.10 29.59
N TRP A 65 22.47 -8.26 28.56
CA TRP A 65 23.44 -8.35 27.50
C TRP A 65 23.89 -6.97 27.03
N ARG A 66 25.11 -6.94 26.51
CA ARG A 66 25.80 -5.70 26.14
C ARG A 66 26.49 -5.87 24.80
N HIS A 67 25.80 -5.58 23.70
CA HIS A 67 26.35 -5.75 22.35
C HIS A 67 25.85 -4.66 21.40
N THR A 68 26.64 -4.40 20.36
CA THR A 68 26.38 -3.36 19.35
C THR A 68 25.26 -3.72 18.36
N ALA A 69 24.93 -5.00 18.18
CA ALA A 69 23.80 -5.49 17.39
C ALA A 69 23.60 -7.00 17.60
N TYR A 70 22.36 -7.48 17.50
CA TYR A 70 22.03 -8.91 17.31
C TYR A 70 21.23 -9.05 16.02
N LEU A 71 21.53 -10.09 15.25
CA LEU A 71 20.62 -10.61 14.24
C LEU A 71 19.68 -11.58 14.93
N ALA A 72 18.39 -11.29 14.95
CA ALA A 72 17.37 -12.22 15.43
C ALA A 72 16.72 -12.85 14.19
N HIS A 73 17.16 -14.03 13.80
CA HIS A 73 16.60 -14.70 12.62
C HIS A 73 15.23 -15.28 12.96
N VAL A 74 14.16 -14.59 12.54
CA VAL A 74 12.79 -15.11 12.64
C VAL A 74 12.55 -16.05 11.45
N ILE A 75 12.44 -17.35 11.73
CA ILE A 75 12.04 -18.34 10.71
C ILE A 75 10.52 -18.50 10.80
N ASP A 76 9.81 -17.91 9.84
CA ASP A 76 8.40 -18.23 9.64
C ASP A 76 8.29 -19.62 9.01
N THR A 77 7.80 -20.59 9.79
CA THR A 77 7.60 -21.98 9.35
C THR A 77 6.18 -22.22 8.78
N GLN A 78 5.33 -21.19 8.75
CA GLN A 78 3.92 -21.30 8.37
C GLN A 78 3.49 -20.35 7.24
N MET A 79 4.42 -19.72 6.50
CA MET A 79 4.07 -18.95 5.29
C MET A 79 3.51 -19.87 4.18
N VAL A 80 2.24 -20.21 4.28
CA VAL A 80 1.37 -20.15 3.11
C VAL A 80 1.08 -18.66 2.95
N LYS A 81 1.50 -18.04 1.84
CA LYS A 81 1.00 -16.70 1.47
C LYS A 81 -0.51 -16.75 1.62
N SER A 82 -1.06 -16.11 2.64
CA SER A 82 -2.50 -16.02 2.77
C SER A 82 -2.96 -15.15 1.62
N ASP A 83 -3.64 -15.75 0.64
CA ASP A 83 -4.30 -14.98 -0.42
C ASP A 83 -5.14 -13.89 0.26
N LEU A 84 -5.14 -12.66 -0.27
CA LEU A 84 -5.92 -11.54 0.29
C LEU A 84 -7.39 -11.91 0.48
N GLU A 85 -7.88 -12.85 -0.34
CA GLU A 85 -9.17 -13.52 -0.26
C GLU A 85 -9.40 -14.30 1.04
N ASN A 86 -8.43 -14.48 1.92
CA ASN A 86 -8.61 -15.16 3.21
C ASN A 86 -8.90 -14.19 4.37
N VAL A 87 -8.79 -12.88 4.13
CA VAL A 87 -9.08 -11.88 5.15
C VAL A 87 -10.59 -11.76 5.34
N PRO A 88 -11.12 -11.92 6.57
CA PRO A 88 -12.56 -11.95 6.82
C PRO A 88 -13.33 -10.78 6.18
N ILE A 89 -12.81 -9.56 6.27
CA ILE A 89 -13.47 -8.39 5.70
C ILE A 89 -13.38 -8.33 4.16
N VAL A 90 -12.29 -8.81 3.56
CA VAL A 90 -12.15 -8.87 2.09
C VAL A 90 -13.11 -9.92 1.55
N ARG A 91 -13.25 -11.06 2.24
CA ARG A 91 -14.21 -12.12 1.92
C ARG A 91 -15.65 -11.66 1.97
N GLU A 92 -15.98 -10.88 2.99
CA GLU A 92 -17.32 -10.34 3.20
C GLU A 92 -17.71 -9.34 2.10
N TYR A 93 -16.74 -8.58 1.58
CA TYR A 93 -16.96 -7.51 0.60
C TYR A 93 -16.14 -7.71 -0.68
N LEU A 94 -16.07 -8.94 -1.22
CA LEU A 94 -15.28 -9.24 -2.43
C LEU A 94 -15.72 -8.42 -3.64
N ASP A 95 -17.00 -8.05 -3.70
CA ASP A 95 -17.60 -7.21 -4.73
C ASP A 95 -17.15 -5.75 -4.67
N VAL A 96 -16.70 -5.28 -3.50
CA VAL A 96 -16.17 -3.92 -3.28
C VAL A 96 -14.69 -3.81 -3.63
N PHE A 97 -13.96 -4.93 -3.62
CA PHE A 97 -12.52 -4.99 -3.92
C PHE A 97 -12.20 -5.76 -5.20
N PRO A 98 -12.82 -5.44 -6.36
CA PRO A 98 -12.47 -6.11 -7.61
C PRO A 98 -11.05 -5.73 -8.05
N GLU A 99 -10.34 -6.68 -8.65
CA GLU A 99 -9.00 -6.45 -9.21
C GLU A 99 -9.02 -5.43 -10.35
N GLU A 100 -10.12 -5.40 -11.12
CA GLU A 100 -10.41 -4.39 -12.12
C GLU A 100 -11.80 -3.76 -11.90
N LEU A 101 -11.84 -2.42 -11.92
CA LEU A 101 -13.10 -1.69 -12.02
C LEU A 101 -13.68 -1.92 -13.41
N SER A 102 -14.70 -2.78 -13.50
CA SER A 102 -15.25 -3.24 -14.79
C SER A 102 -16.44 -2.43 -15.29
N ARG A 103 -16.99 -1.50 -14.49
CA ARG A 103 -18.14 -0.67 -14.89
C ARG A 103 -18.08 0.72 -14.26
N LEU A 104 -18.53 1.73 -15.01
CA LEU A 104 -19.04 2.95 -14.41
C LEU A 104 -20.03 2.57 -13.31
N ALA A 105 -20.00 3.30 -12.18
CA ALA A 105 -21.03 3.16 -11.18
C ALA A 105 -22.41 3.25 -11.87
N PRO A 106 -23.41 2.43 -11.47
CA PRO A 106 -24.77 2.60 -11.94
C PRO A 106 -25.14 4.08 -11.85
N LYS A 107 -25.88 4.61 -12.83
CA LYS A 107 -26.28 6.02 -12.86
C LYS A 107 -26.82 6.40 -11.46
N GLY A 108 -26.00 7.11 -10.70
CA GLY A 108 -26.33 7.44 -9.32
C GLY A 108 -27.57 8.32 -9.30
N GLU A 109 -28.25 8.38 -8.16
CA GLU A 109 -29.35 9.33 -7.94
C GLU A 109 -28.89 10.80 -8.09
N ILE A 110 -27.57 11.04 -8.04
CA ILE A 110 -26.96 12.36 -8.09
C ILE A 110 -26.37 12.60 -9.49
N GLU A 111 -26.91 13.61 -10.18
CA GLU A 111 -26.30 14.18 -11.37
C GLU A 111 -25.19 15.16 -10.97
N ILE A 112 -23.97 14.94 -11.48
CA ILE A 112 -22.85 15.85 -11.26
C ILE A 112 -22.89 16.92 -12.36
N THR A 113 -23.12 18.16 -11.99
CA THR A 113 -23.09 19.32 -12.90
C THR A 113 -21.84 20.16 -12.64
N ILE A 114 -21.19 20.60 -13.73
CA ILE A 114 -20.08 21.57 -13.66
C ILE A 114 -20.64 22.92 -14.12
N ASP A 115 -20.87 23.81 -13.16
CA ASP A 115 -21.35 25.16 -13.45
C ASP A 115 -20.22 26.04 -13.98
N VAL A 116 -20.48 26.73 -15.09
CA VAL A 116 -19.54 27.66 -15.71
C VAL A 116 -20.00 29.09 -15.44
N LEU A 117 -19.05 30.00 -15.20
CA LEU A 117 -19.37 31.41 -14.99
C LEU A 117 -20.15 31.99 -16.20
N PRO A 118 -21.14 32.87 -15.97
CA PRO A 118 -21.88 33.51 -17.06
C PRO A 118 -20.93 34.21 -18.05
N ARG A 119 -21.23 34.09 -19.35
CA ARG A 119 -20.42 34.64 -20.46
C ARG A 119 -19.08 33.95 -20.73
N THR A 120 -18.79 32.83 -20.08
CA THR A 120 -17.63 32.02 -20.45
C THR A 120 -17.84 31.41 -21.83
N THR A 121 -16.86 31.57 -22.71
CA THR A 121 -16.83 30.94 -24.03
C THR A 121 -16.07 29.62 -23.95
N PRO A 122 -16.42 28.62 -24.78
CA PRO A 122 -15.71 27.35 -24.83
C PRO A 122 -14.22 27.53 -25.14
N ILE A 123 -13.38 26.74 -24.47
CA ILE A 123 -11.94 26.67 -24.73
C ILE A 123 -11.69 25.43 -25.58
N SER A 124 -11.07 25.60 -26.74
CA SER A 124 -10.66 24.49 -27.63
C SER A 124 -9.19 24.63 -27.98
N GLN A 125 -8.34 24.00 -27.17
CA GLN A 125 -6.89 23.97 -27.35
C GLN A 125 -6.46 22.80 -28.23
N THR A 126 -5.39 23.01 -29.00
CA THR A 126 -4.80 21.95 -29.83
C THR A 126 -4.02 20.94 -28.96
N PRO A 127 -4.05 19.64 -29.27
CA PRO A 127 -3.22 18.65 -28.60
C PRO A 127 -1.72 18.97 -28.68
N TYR A 128 -0.96 18.58 -27.65
CA TYR A 128 0.50 18.67 -27.69
C TYR A 128 1.09 17.75 -28.75
N ARG A 129 2.30 18.10 -29.21
CA ARG A 129 3.07 17.23 -30.10
C ARG A 129 3.53 16.00 -29.32
N MET A 130 3.26 14.83 -29.88
CA MET A 130 3.59 13.53 -29.29
C MET A 130 4.54 12.76 -30.20
N ALA A 131 5.45 12.01 -29.59
CA ALA A 131 6.28 11.03 -30.29
C ALA A 131 5.43 9.83 -30.76
N PRO A 132 5.89 9.04 -31.74
CA PRO A 132 5.15 7.87 -32.22
C PRO A 132 4.77 6.86 -31.13
N SER A 133 5.64 6.68 -30.12
CA SER A 133 5.37 5.81 -28.97
C SER A 133 4.26 6.35 -28.07
N GLU A 134 4.20 7.67 -27.87
CA GLU A 134 3.15 8.32 -27.07
C GLU A 134 1.81 8.29 -27.80
N LEU A 135 1.80 8.48 -29.12
CA LEU A 135 0.58 8.34 -29.92
C LEU A 135 0.01 6.93 -29.88
N LYS A 136 0.88 5.90 -29.90
CA LYS A 136 0.46 4.52 -29.74
C LYS A 136 -0.18 4.31 -28.36
N GLU A 137 0.51 4.74 -27.30
CA GLU A 137 0.02 4.65 -25.93
C GLU A 137 -1.32 5.39 -25.73
N LEU A 138 -1.46 6.58 -26.34
CA LEU A 138 -2.69 7.35 -26.30
C LEU A 138 -3.86 6.56 -26.91
N LYS A 139 -3.62 5.92 -28.06
CA LYS A 139 -4.65 5.12 -28.71
C LYS A 139 -5.05 3.92 -27.84
N ASP A 140 -4.06 3.19 -27.31
CA ASP A 140 -4.29 1.99 -26.50
C ASP A 140 -5.09 2.35 -25.22
N GLN A 141 -4.72 3.43 -24.50
CA GLN A 141 -5.45 3.88 -23.32
C GLN A 141 -6.86 4.44 -23.66
N LEU A 142 -7.03 5.15 -24.77
CA LEU A 142 -8.36 5.63 -25.18
C LEU A 142 -9.30 4.47 -25.52
N GLU A 143 -8.80 3.44 -26.20
CA GLU A 143 -9.57 2.24 -26.53
C GLU A 143 -10.01 1.52 -25.26
N GLU A 144 -9.11 1.34 -24.29
CA GLU A 144 -9.44 0.77 -22.98
C GLU A 144 -10.50 1.59 -22.22
N LEU A 145 -10.36 2.92 -22.19
CA LEU A 145 -11.32 3.81 -21.52
C LEU A 145 -12.71 3.79 -22.20
N LEU A 146 -12.75 3.65 -23.52
CA LEU A 146 -13.98 3.50 -24.30
C LEU A 146 -14.64 2.14 -24.05
N GLU A 147 -13.87 1.05 -24.05
CA GLU A 147 -14.37 -0.31 -23.77
C GLU A 147 -14.93 -0.43 -22.35
N LYS A 148 -14.27 0.20 -21.37
CA LYS A 148 -14.75 0.30 -19.99
C LYS A 148 -15.96 1.24 -19.82
N GLY A 149 -16.27 2.03 -20.85
CA GLY A 149 -17.37 2.99 -20.87
C GLY A 149 -17.11 4.24 -20.02
N TYR A 150 -15.88 4.50 -19.59
CA TYR A 150 -15.54 5.68 -18.78
C TYR A 150 -15.60 6.98 -19.57
N ILE A 151 -15.37 6.91 -20.88
CA ILE A 151 -15.47 8.04 -21.80
C ILE A 151 -16.33 7.65 -23.01
N GLN A 152 -16.77 8.66 -23.75
CA GLN A 152 -17.45 8.50 -25.03
C GLN A 152 -17.07 9.63 -25.98
N PRO A 153 -17.18 9.43 -27.31
CA PRO A 153 -17.01 10.51 -28.26
C PRO A 153 -17.97 11.67 -27.98
N SER A 154 -17.47 12.90 -28.11
CA SER A 154 -18.24 14.11 -27.84
C SER A 154 -18.03 15.14 -28.95
N THR A 155 -19.06 15.93 -29.23
CA THR A 155 -19.03 17.04 -30.19
C THR A 155 -19.14 18.40 -29.49
N LEU A 156 -18.79 18.45 -28.21
CA LEU A 156 -18.78 19.70 -27.45
C LEU A 156 -17.71 20.65 -28.01
N PRO A 157 -17.95 21.98 -27.93
CA PRO A 157 -16.99 22.99 -28.38
C PRO A 157 -15.78 23.15 -27.45
N TRP A 158 -15.68 22.29 -26.41
CA TRP A 158 -14.62 22.28 -25.44
C TRP A 158 -13.57 21.23 -25.82
N GLY A 159 -12.30 21.61 -25.80
CA GLY A 159 -11.17 20.75 -26.10
C GLY A 159 -9.97 21.16 -25.27
N ILE A 160 -9.42 20.21 -24.51
CA ILE A 160 -8.29 20.39 -23.61
C ILE A 160 -7.20 19.39 -24.03
N PRO A 161 -5.91 19.78 -24.05
CA PRO A 161 -4.86 18.88 -24.45
C PRO A 161 -4.62 17.79 -23.41
N ILE A 162 -4.01 16.71 -23.87
CA ILE A 162 -3.59 15.57 -23.06
C ILE A 162 -2.06 15.55 -23.03
N LEU A 163 -1.51 15.13 -21.90
CA LEU A 163 -0.08 14.90 -21.72
C LEU A 163 0.18 13.58 -20.98
N PHE A 164 1.36 13.01 -21.16
CA PHE A 164 1.78 11.81 -20.46
C PHE A 164 2.73 12.13 -19.30
N VAL A 165 2.47 11.49 -18.15
CA VAL A 165 3.37 11.51 -17.00
C VAL A 165 3.96 10.12 -16.79
N LYS A 166 5.28 10.02 -16.64
CA LYS A 166 5.96 8.75 -16.36
C LYS A 166 5.78 8.34 -14.90
N LYS A 167 5.25 7.15 -14.65
CA LYS A 167 5.14 6.54 -13.32
C LYS A 167 6.49 5.98 -12.87
N LYS A 168 6.60 5.63 -11.59
CA LYS A 168 7.81 5.03 -10.99
C LYS A 168 8.21 3.71 -11.65
N ASP A 169 7.23 2.93 -12.10
CA ASP A 169 7.40 1.66 -12.81
C ASP A 169 7.83 1.84 -14.29
N GLY A 170 7.91 3.08 -14.78
CA GLY A 170 8.27 3.41 -16.15
C GLY A 170 7.11 3.49 -17.13
N SER A 171 5.89 3.09 -16.74
CA SER A 171 4.68 3.23 -17.55
C SER A 171 4.23 4.69 -17.69
N MET A 172 3.43 4.99 -18.70
CA MET A 172 2.87 6.32 -18.94
C MET A 172 1.45 6.43 -18.38
N ARG A 173 1.12 7.58 -17.81
CA ARG A 173 -0.23 7.92 -17.34
C ARG A 173 -0.78 9.07 -18.17
N LEU A 174 -1.91 8.85 -18.84
CA LEU A 174 -2.66 9.89 -19.52
C LEU A 174 -3.21 10.90 -18.50
N CYS A 175 -2.90 12.18 -18.70
CA CYS A 175 -3.37 13.29 -17.88
C CYS A 175 -4.04 14.35 -18.78
N ILE A 176 -5.19 14.85 -18.36
CA ILE A 176 -5.89 15.98 -19.00
C ILE A 176 -5.43 17.28 -18.31
N ASP A 177 -5.06 18.28 -19.10
CA ASP A 177 -4.55 19.57 -18.60
C ASP A 177 -5.69 20.60 -18.42
N TYR A 178 -6.61 20.33 -17.48
CA TYR A 178 -7.80 21.16 -17.21
C TYR A 178 -7.49 22.57 -16.73
#